data_AF-A0A2I0A351-F1
#
_entry.id   AF-A0A2I0A351-F1
#
_cell.length_a   1.000
_cell.length_b   1.000
_cell.length_c   1.000
_cell.angle_alpha   90.00
_cell.angle_beta   90.00
_cell.angle_gamma   90.00
#
_symmetry.space_group_name_H-M   'P 1'
#
loop_
_entity.id
_entity.type
_entity.pdbx_description
1 polymer ?
#
loop_
_entity_poly.entity_id
_entity_poly.type
_entity_poly.pdbx_seq_one_letter_code
_entity_poly.pdbx_strand_id
1 'polypeptide(L)'
;MHTLEDYELTYKNVLVLCDNISTINLTKNHINHSRTKHIEVIHHFIRDHVARSHIVLEHVGSKANLADIFTKPLPKNKFTNLRRELGMCTIGH
;
A
#
# COMPACT_ATOMS: atom_id res chain seq x y z
N MET A 1 11.84 -16.57 -3.00
CA MET A 1 11.36 -15.23 -2.61
C MET A 1 11.48 -14.42 -3.88
N HIS A 2 10.37 -14.24 -4.61
CA HIS A 2 10.40 -13.57 -5.90
C HIS A 2 10.46 -12.05 -5.69
N THR A 3 11.48 -11.40 -6.21
CA THR A 3 11.67 -9.95 -6.12
C THR A 3 10.99 -9.26 -7.30
N LEU A 4 10.81 -7.94 -7.25
CA LEU A 4 10.28 -7.16 -8.37
C LEU A 4 11.17 -7.24 -9.64
N GLU A 5 12.44 -7.63 -9.46
CA GLU A 5 13.41 -7.83 -10.53
C GLU A 5 13.05 -9.02 -11.44
N ASP A 6 12.37 -10.03 -10.91
CA ASP A 6 11.93 -11.21 -11.68
C ASP A 6 10.89 -10.87 -12.76
N TYR A 7 10.27 -9.69 -12.68
CA TYR A 7 9.30 -9.20 -13.66
C TYR A 7 9.91 -8.19 -14.66
N GLU A 8 11.23 -7.99 -14.65
CA GLU A 8 11.95 -7.01 -15.49
C GLU A 8 11.51 -5.55 -15.28
N LEU A 9 10.80 -5.27 -14.19
CA LEU A 9 10.29 -3.93 -13.90
C LEU A 9 11.27 -3.16 -13.02
N THR A 10 12.04 -2.25 -13.61
CA THR A 10 12.97 -1.39 -12.85
C THR A 10 12.26 -0.13 -12.36
N TYR A 11 11.57 -0.22 -11.23
CA TYR A 11 10.99 0.96 -10.60
C TYR A 11 11.90 1.51 -9.50
N LYS A 12 12.23 2.79 -9.60
CA LYS A 12 12.89 3.57 -8.53
C LYS A 12 11.91 4.60 -7.99
N ASN A 13 11.90 4.79 -6.68
CA ASN A 13 11.04 5.77 -5.99
C ASN A 13 9.52 5.57 -6.21
N VAL A 14 9.03 4.32 -6.14
CA VAL A 14 7.58 4.07 -6.17
C VAL A 14 6.94 4.58 -4.88
N LEU A 15 6.07 5.58 -5.00
CA LEU A 15 5.26 6.04 -3.89
C LEU A 15 4.17 5.01 -3.57
N VAL A 16 4.19 4.46 -2.35
CA VAL A 16 3.18 3.57 -1.82
C VAL A 16 2.47 4.28 -0.67
N LEU A 17 1.17 4.49 -0.84
CA LEU A 17 0.31 5.12 0.16
C LEU A 17 -0.24 4.07 1.13
N CYS A 18 -0.12 4.32 2.43
CA CYS A 18 -0.59 3.41 3.48
C CYS A 18 -1.37 4.18 4.55
N ASP A 19 -2.52 3.65 4.97
CA ASP A 19 -3.32 4.25 6.05
C ASP A 19 -2.96 3.74 7.45
N ASN A 20 -2.12 2.71 7.53
CA ASN A 20 -1.65 2.15 8.78
C ASN A 20 -0.31 2.76 9.20
N ILE A 21 -0.37 3.80 10.03
CA ILE A 21 0.83 4.46 10.59
C ILE A 21 1.76 3.46 11.30
N SER A 22 1.21 2.44 11.97
CA SER A 22 2.03 1.41 12.63
C SER A 22 2.86 0.62 11.62
N THR A 23 2.30 0.31 10.44
CA THR A 23 3.03 -0.34 9.34
C THR A 23 4.15 0.57 8.81
N ILE A 24 3.88 1.87 8.63
CA ILE A 24 4.90 2.86 8.21
C ILE A 24 6.02 2.96 9.25
N ASN A 25 5.69 2.95 10.54
CA ASN A 25 6.69 3.00 11.60
C ASN A 25 7.48 1.70 11.71
N LEU A 26 6.87 0.56 11.40
CA LEU A 26 7.52 -0.75 11.41
C LEU A 26 8.60 -0.85 10.31
N THR A 27 8.39 -0.24 9.15
CA THR A 27 9.44 -0.20 8.11
C THR A 27 10.64 0.64 8.54
N LYS A 28 10.43 1.68 9.37
CA LYS A 28 11.46 2.57 9.89
C LYS A 28 12.20 2.05 11.12
N ASN A 29 11.56 1.24 11.97
CA ASN A 29 12.12 0.80 13.26
C ASN A 29 12.30 -0.73 13.35
N HIS A 30 13.35 -1.17 14.05
CA HIS A 30 13.67 -2.59 14.31
C HIS A 30 12.80 -3.21 15.41
N ILE A 31 11.48 -2.98 15.40
CA ILE A 31 10.62 -3.58 16.44
C ILE A 31 10.32 -5.02 16.06
N ASN A 32 10.99 -5.95 16.74
CA ASN A 32 10.82 -7.38 16.58
C ASN A 32 9.49 -7.81 17.24
N HIS A 33 8.41 -7.88 16.45
CA HIS A 33 7.13 -8.42 16.91
C HIS A 33 6.98 -9.84 16.39
N SER A 34 7.29 -10.82 17.25
CA SER A 34 7.26 -12.27 16.98
C SER A 34 5.86 -12.87 16.84
N ARG A 35 4.93 -12.22 16.13
CA ARG A 35 3.51 -12.63 16.16
C ARG A 35 2.86 -13.10 14.88
N THR A 36 3.46 -13.02 13.69
CA THR A 36 2.90 -13.74 12.52
C THR A 36 3.91 -13.82 11.38
N LYS A 37 4.21 -15.02 10.88
CA LYS A 37 5.15 -15.25 9.77
C LYS A 37 4.82 -14.43 8.51
N HIS A 38 3.54 -14.25 8.20
CA HIS A 38 3.11 -13.44 7.05
C HIS A 38 3.45 -11.94 7.20
N ILE A 39 3.38 -11.42 8.42
CA ILE A 39 3.74 -10.03 8.72
C ILE A 39 5.25 -9.86 8.58
N GLU A 40 6.05 -10.79 9.10
CA GLU A 40 7.51 -10.76 9.02
C GLU A 40 8.03 -10.76 7.58
N VAL A 41 7.46 -11.61 6.72
CA VAL A 41 7.88 -11.69 5.30
C VAL A 41 7.56 -10.40 4.54
N ILE A 42 6.32 -9.89 4.68
CA ILE A 42 5.90 -8.64 4.01
C ILE A 42 6.72 -7.46 4.54
N HIS A 43 6.96 -7.43 5.84
CA HIS A 43 7.72 -6.37 6.48
C HIS A 43 9.18 -6.34 6.03
N HIS A 44 9.86 -7.50 6.02
CA HIS A 44 11.23 -7.60 5.51
C HIS A 44 11.30 -7.16 4.04
N PHE A 45 10.35 -7.61 3.21
CA PHE A 45 10.25 -7.19 1.81
C PHE A 45 10.12 -5.67 1.67
N ILE A 46 9.15 -5.04 2.34
CA ILE A 46 8.93 -3.59 2.21
C ILE A 46 10.13 -2.81 2.77
N ARG A 47 10.68 -3.23 3.91
CA ARG A 47 11.85 -2.58 4.52
C ARG A 47 13.05 -2.60 3.57
N ASP A 48 13.36 -3.76 2.98
CA ASP A 48 14.47 -3.90 2.05
C ASP A 48 14.33 -2.97 0.84
N HIS A 49 13.12 -2.83 0.31
CA HIS A 49 12.85 -1.96 -0.84
C HIS A 49 12.85 -0.47 -0.46
N VAL A 50 12.43 -0.12 0.76
CA VAL A 50 12.56 1.25 1.28
C VAL A 50 14.03 1.60 1.50
N ALA A 51 14.83 0.69 2.09
CA ALA A 51 16.26 0.90 2.31
C ALA A 51 17.06 1.06 1.01
N ARG A 52 16.64 0.37 -0.06
CA ARG A 52 17.19 0.51 -1.42
C ARG A 52 16.61 1.69 -2.20
N SER A 53 15.73 2.50 -1.60
CA SER A 53 15.01 3.60 -2.25
C SER A 53 14.19 3.19 -3.49
N HIS A 54 13.80 1.91 -3.58
CA HIS A 54 12.87 1.44 -4.60
C HIS A 54 11.44 1.88 -4.28
N ILE A 55 11.10 1.97 -2.99
CA ILE A 55 9.78 2.35 -2.50
C ILE A 55 9.90 3.53 -1.52
N VAL A 56 8.99 4.49 -1.66
CA VAL A 56 8.74 5.56 -0.69
C VAL A 56 7.39 5.29 -0.05
N LEU A 57 7.33 5.22 1.28
CA LEU A 57 6.10 4.94 2.01
C LEU A 57 5.54 6.23 2.63
N GLU A 58 4.33 6.62 2.26
CA GLU A 58 3.66 7.81 2.80
C GLU A 58 2.29 7.47 3.39
N HIS A 59 1.88 8.27 4.38
CA HIS A 59 0.60 8.09 5.03
C HIS A 59 -0.53 8.69 4.19
N VAL A 60 -1.60 7.92 3.99
CA VAL A 60 -2.88 8.41 3.47
C VAL A 60 -3.97 8.22 4.51
N GLY A 61 -4.84 9.20 4.71
CA GLY A 61 -5.96 9.03 5.63
C GLY A 61 -6.90 7.90 5.17
N SER A 62 -7.41 7.08 6.08
CA SER A 62 -8.28 5.92 5.77
C SER A 62 -9.57 6.25 5.00
N LYS A 63 -9.94 7.53 4.89
CA LYS A 63 -11.07 7.98 4.06
C LYS A 63 -10.69 8.18 2.59
N ALA A 64 -9.42 8.47 2.32
CA ALA A 64 -8.85 8.78 1.00
C ALA A 64 -7.96 7.64 0.46
N ASN A 65 -7.89 6.50 1.16
CA ASN A 65 -7.14 5.34 0.67
C ASN A 65 -7.90 4.69 -0.50
N LEU A 66 -7.50 5.00 -1.74
CA LEU A 66 -8.09 4.44 -2.96
C LEU A 66 -8.07 2.91 -3.00
N ALA A 67 -7.07 2.26 -2.38
CA ALA A 67 -6.99 0.79 -2.34
C ALA A 67 -8.16 0.13 -1.60
N ASP A 68 -8.89 0.88 -0.76
CA ASP A 68 -10.05 0.37 -0.04
C ASP A 68 -11.16 -0.11 -0.99
N ILE A 69 -11.29 0.49 -2.18
CA ILE A 69 -12.31 0.09 -3.15
C ILE A 69 -12.11 -1.34 -3.68
N PHE A 70 -10.88 -1.84 -3.67
CA PHE A 70 -10.52 -3.17 -4.16
C PHE A 70 -10.46 -4.22 -3.05
N THR A 71 -10.44 -3.81 -1.78
CA THR A 71 -10.09 -4.70 -0.65
C THR A 71 -11.17 -4.77 0.42
N LYS A 72 -12.13 -3.83 0.45
CA LYS A 72 -13.14 -3.74 1.52
C LYS A 72 -14.56 -3.68 0.95
N PRO A 73 -15.56 -4.25 1.65
CA PRO A 73 -16.96 -3.94 1.39
C PRO A 73 -17.25 -2.52 1.91
N LEU A 74 -17.49 -1.57 1.00
CA LEU A 74 -17.65 -0.15 1.33
C LEU A 74 -19.13 0.29 1.33
N PRO A 75 -19.54 1.18 2.25
CA PRO A 75 -20.82 1.86 2.14
C PRO A 75 -20.93 2.64 0.82
N LYS A 76 -22.14 2.72 0.25
CA LYS A 76 -22.41 3.36 -1.06
C LYS A 76 -21.76 4.73 -1.21
N ASN A 77 -21.82 5.56 -0.17
CA ASN A 77 -21.25 6.92 -0.19
C ASN A 77 -19.71 6.89 -0.32
N LYS A 78 -19.03 6.01 0.43
CA LYS A 78 -17.57 5.86 0.36
C LYS A 78 -17.16 5.26 -0.98
N PHE A 79 -17.87 4.23 -1.47
CA PHE A 79 -17.63 3.65 -2.79
C PHE A 79 -17.79 4.70 -3.91
N THR A 80 -18.84 5.51 -3.86
CA THR A 80 -19.09 6.56 -4.87
C THR A 80 -17.99 7.61 -4.89
N ASN A 81 -17.49 8.02 -3.72
CA ASN A 81 -16.37 8.96 -3.61
C ASN A 81 -15.08 8.37 -4.18
N LEU A 82 -14.68 7.16 -3.76
CA LEU A 82 -13.45 6.53 -4.26
C LEU A 82 -13.53 6.22 -5.75
N ARG A 83 -14.70 5.83 -6.26
CA ARG A 83 -14.94 5.63 -7.70
C ARG A 83 -14.72 6.92 -8.50
N ARG A 84 -15.18 8.06 -7.96
CA ARG A 84 -14.94 9.38 -8.57
C ARG A 84 -13.46 9.77 -8.51
N GLU A 85 -12.78 9.52 -7.40
CA GLU A 85 -11.34 9.77 -7.26
C GLU A 85 -10.50 8.88 -8.22
N LEU A 86 -10.97 7.68 -8.53
CA LEU A 86 -10.39 6.80 -9.56
C LEU A 86 -10.63 7.27 -11.00
N GLY A 87 -11.38 8.37 -11.22
CA GLY A 87 -11.71 8.85 -12.56
C GLY A 87 -12.74 7.98 -13.29
N MET A 88 -13.43 7.07 -12.60
CA MET A 88 -14.47 6.26 -13.22
C MET A 88 -15.75 7.09 -13.40
N CYS A 89 -15.91 7.67 -14.58
CA CYS A 89 -17.16 8.29 -15.01
C CYS A 89 -18.20 7.22 -15.37
N THR A 90 -19.46 7.41 -14.96
CA THR A 90 -20.56 6.67 -15.59
C THR A 90 -20.69 7.15 -17.03
N ILE A 91 -20.48 6.26 -18.00
CA ILE A 91 -20.92 6.51 -19.37
C ILE A 91 -22.44 6.51 -19.32
N GLY A 92 -23.06 7.67 -19.55
CA GLY A 92 -24.51 7.78 -19.60
C GLY A 92 -25.05 7.02 -20.80
N HIS A 93 -26.10 6.23 -20.59
CA HIS A 93 -27.02 5.81 -21.66
C HIS A 93 -28.07 6.89 -21.88
#